data_AF-A0A920M7S6-F1
#
_entry.id   AF-A0A920M7S6-F1
#
_cell.length_a   1.000
_cell.length_b   1.000
_cell.length_c   1.000
_cell.angle_alpha   90.00
_cell.angle_beta   90.00
_cell.angle_gamma   90.00
#
_symmetry.space_group_name_H-M   'P 1'
#
loop_
_entity.id
_entity.type
_entity.pdbx_description
1 polymer ?
#
loop_
_entity_poly.entity_id
_entity_poly.type
_entity_poly.pdbx_seq_one_letter_code
_entity_poly.pdbx_strand_id
1 'polypeptide(L)'
;MPFLKVVNDTAVAVNQGGKRKGAVCSYLETWHMDIEEFLELRKKTGDDRRRTHDMNTANWVPDLFMKRVSEGKHWTLFTPSDTPDLHDLYGKDFEERYEFYESLTESGQIEFYKKVDAGSYGKKCFRCFLKQASMDNI
;
A
#
# COMPACT_ATOMS: atom_id res chain seq x y z
N MET A 1 -2.57 10.35 -0.83
CA MET A 1 -3.47 10.06 -1.97
C MET A 1 -3.59 11.13 -3.08
N PRO A 2 -3.68 12.45 -2.82
CA PRO A 2 -3.92 13.45 -3.87
C PRO A 2 -2.93 13.44 -5.05
N PHE A 3 -1.66 13.10 -4.80
CA PHE A 3 -0.65 12.98 -5.87
C PHE A 3 -0.96 11.87 -6.88
N LEU A 4 -1.54 10.74 -6.44
CA LEU A 4 -1.92 9.65 -7.34
C LEU A 4 -3.06 10.04 -8.27
N LYS A 5 -3.89 11.02 -7.89
CA LYS A 5 -4.91 11.58 -8.78
C LYS A 5 -4.27 12.35 -9.95
N VAL A 6 -3.20 13.10 -9.68
CA VAL A 6 -2.44 13.81 -10.72
C VAL A 6 -1.81 12.82 -11.70
N VAL A 7 -1.26 11.72 -11.19
CA VAL A 7 -0.70 10.64 -12.02
C VAL A 7 -1.79 9.98 -12.87
N ASN A 8 -2.97 9.71 -12.30
CA ASN A 8 -4.13 9.21 -13.04
C ASN A 8 -4.49 10.15 -14.20
N ASP A 9 -4.59 11.45 -13.94
CA ASP A 9 -5.01 12.43 -14.95
C ASP A 9 -3.94 12.62 -16.04
N THR A 10 -2.66 12.46 -15.66
CA THR A 10 -1.55 12.41 -16.62
C THR A 10 -1.63 11.17 -17.51
N ALA A 11 -1.94 10.00 -16.94
CA ALA A 11 -2.13 8.76 -17.71
C ALA A 11 -3.28 8.91 -18.73
N VAL A 12 -4.38 9.56 -18.33
CA VAL A 12 -5.50 9.89 -19.22
C VAL A 12 -5.06 10.86 -20.32
N ALA A 13 -4.31 11.91 -20.00
CA ALA A 13 -3.83 12.88 -20.99
C ALA A 13 -2.88 12.27 -22.05
N VAL A 14 -2.13 11.23 -21.68
CA VAL A 14 -1.18 10.54 -22.56
C VAL A 14 -1.85 9.41 -23.38
N ASN A 15 -3.13 9.10 -23.14
CA ASN A 15 -3.90 8.19 -23.98
C ASN A 15 -4.11 8.81 -25.37
N GLN A 16 -3.32 8.35 -26.35
CA GLN A 16 -3.31 8.84 -27.74
C GLN A 16 -4.60 8.47 -28.51
N GLY A 17 -5.73 9.07 -28.14
CA GLY A 17 -7.00 8.92 -28.85
C GLY A 17 -7.46 7.46 -29.01
N GLY A 18 -7.14 6.59 -28.05
CA GLY A 18 -7.57 5.18 -28.03
C GLY A 18 -6.70 4.18 -28.80
N LYS A 19 -5.63 4.61 -29.51
CA LYS A 19 -4.74 3.67 -30.24
C LYS A 19 -3.81 2.84 -29.34
N ARG A 20 -3.39 3.40 -28.20
CA ARG A 20 -2.67 2.70 -27.12
C ARG A 20 -3.15 3.24 -25.79
N LYS A 21 -3.62 2.37 -24.90
CA LYS A 21 -3.91 2.74 -23.52
C LYS A 21 -2.56 2.90 -22.80
N GLY A 22 -2.23 4.11 -22.41
CA GLY A 22 -1.19 4.36 -21.41
C GLY A 22 -1.61 3.64 -20.13
N ALA A 23 -0.73 2.78 -19.63
CA ALA A 23 -0.94 2.08 -18.38
C ALA A 23 0.14 2.56 -17.40
N VAL A 24 -0.31 2.93 -16.20
CA VAL A 24 0.57 3.27 -15.08
C VAL A 24 0.21 2.37 -13.93
N CYS A 25 1.23 1.85 -13.24
CA CYS A 25 1.03 1.08 -12.02
C CYS A 25 1.77 1.77 -10.88
N SER A 26 1.03 2.09 -9.82
CA SER A 26 1.63 2.53 -8.56
C SER A 26 1.86 1.33 -7.65
N TYR A 27 3.02 1.31 -7.02
CA TYR A 27 3.40 0.32 -6.01
C TYR A 27 3.46 1.01 -4.65
N LEU A 28 2.95 0.35 -3.61
CA LEU A 28 3.06 0.82 -2.24
C LEU A 28 3.36 -0.34 -1.31
N GLU A 29 4.23 -0.11 -0.34
CA GLU A 29 4.60 -1.14 0.64
C GLU A 29 3.55 -1.33 1.73
N THR A 30 3.46 -2.55 2.23
CA THR A 30 2.39 -2.99 3.14
C THR A 30 2.45 -2.34 4.54
N TRP A 31 3.60 -1.75 4.93
CA TRP A 31 3.78 -1.01 6.19
C TRP A 31 3.45 0.48 6.07
N HIS A 32 3.17 1.01 4.88
CA HIS A 32 2.95 2.43 4.70
C HIS A 32 1.64 2.89 5.37
N MET A 33 1.61 4.02 6.08
CA MET A 33 0.44 4.52 6.80
C MET A 33 -0.82 4.66 5.92
N ASP A 34 -0.66 5.18 4.70
CA ASP A 34 -1.76 5.38 3.73
C ASP A 34 -2.19 4.10 2.97
N ILE A 35 -1.64 2.93 3.28
CA ILE A 35 -1.92 1.68 2.55
C ILE A 35 -3.40 1.32 2.52
N GLU A 36 -4.13 1.61 3.60
CA GLU A 36 -5.56 1.33 3.66
C GLU A 36 -6.36 2.15 2.66
N GLU A 37 -5.99 3.42 2.47
CA GLU A 37 -6.62 4.29 1.47
C GLU A 37 -6.19 3.87 0.06
N PHE A 38 -4.92 3.49 -0.11
CA PHE A 38 -4.36 3.00 -1.37
C PHE A 38 -5.11 1.77 -1.91
N LEU A 39 -5.44 0.81 -1.04
CA LEU A 39 -6.20 -0.39 -1.42
C LEU A 39 -7.63 -0.09 -1.92
N GLU A 40 -8.16 1.10 -1.62
CA GLU A 40 -9.51 1.50 -2.02
C GLU A 40 -9.58 2.30 -3.32
N LEU A 41 -8.44 2.74 -3.87
CA LEU A 41 -8.37 3.66 -5.01
C LEU A 41 -9.11 3.18 -6.26
N ARG A 42 -9.20 1.87 -6.49
CA ARG A 42 -9.90 1.28 -7.64
C ARG A 42 -11.34 0.82 -7.35
N LYS A 43 -11.90 1.08 -6.16
CA LYS A 43 -13.30 0.72 -5.86
C LYS A 43 -14.25 1.53 -6.76
N LYS A 44 -15.25 0.85 -7.34
CA LYS A 44 -16.30 1.46 -8.18
C LYS A 44 -17.27 2.37 -7.42
N THR A 45 -17.31 2.29 -6.08
CA THR A 45 -18.22 3.07 -5.23
C THR A 45 -17.44 3.89 -4.21
N GLY A 46 -18.01 5.02 -3.80
CA GLY A 46 -17.43 5.96 -2.84
C GLY A 46 -17.28 7.36 -3.41
N ASP A 47 -16.40 8.17 -2.79
CA ASP A 47 -16.07 9.52 -3.25
C ASP A 47 -15.09 9.47 -4.44
N ASP A 48 -15.56 9.84 -5.62
CA ASP A 48 -14.78 9.84 -6.88
C ASP A 48 -13.51 10.69 -6.81
N ARG A 49 -13.47 11.72 -5.95
CA ARG A 49 -12.28 12.56 -5.77
C ARG A 49 -11.07 11.77 -5.24
N ARG A 50 -11.32 10.62 -4.63
CA ARG A 50 -10.31 9.72 -4.05
C ARG A 50 -10.11 8.45 -4.89
N ARG A 51 -10.52 8.45 -6.16
CA ARG A 51 -10.43 7.28 -7.05
C ARG A 51 -9.48 7.53 -8.21
N THR A 52 -8.81 6.46 -8.63
CA THR A 52 -7.90 6.43 -9.77
C THR A 52 -8.26 5.24 -10.66
N HIS A 53 -9.29 5.39 -11.48
CA HIS A 53 -9.83 4.29 -12.29
C HIS A 53 -8.91 3.89 -13.46
N ASP A 54 -8.11 4.83 -13.96
CA ASP A 54 -7.24 4.67 -15.14
C ASP A 54 -5.82 4.24 -14.78
N MET A 55 -5.54 4.00 -13.49
CA MET A 55 -4.25 3.57 -12.98
C MET A 55 -4.36 2.24 -12.22
N ASN A 56 -3.40 1.36 -12.45
CA ASN A 56 -3.27 0.11 -11.70
C ASN A 56 -2.59 0.37 -10.35
N THR A 57 -2.92 -0.46 -9.36
CA THR A 57 -2.31 -0.43 -8.03
C THR A 57 -1.77 -1.81 -7.70
N ALA A 58 -0.57 -1.87 -7.16
CA ALA A 58 0.07 -3.09 -6.71
C ALA A 58 0.58 -2.92 -5.27
N ASN A 59 0.40 -3.95 -4.45
CA ASN A 59 0.94 -3.98 -3.11
C ASN A 59 2.31 -4.66 -3.13
N TRP A 60 3.31 -4.02 -2.55
CA TRP A 60 4.63 -4.59 -2.33
C TRP A 60 4.68 -5.18 -0.92
N VAL A 61 4.79 -6.52 -0.85
CA VAL A 61 4.59 -7.27 0.40
C VAL A 61 5.94 -7.79 0.89
N PRO A 62 6.45 -7.33 2.04
CA PRO A 62 7.64 -7.90 2.67
C PRO A 62 7.38 -9.31 3.19
N ASP A 63 8.39 -10.18 3.16
CA ASP A 63 8.31 -11.53 3.71
C ASP A 63 7.92 -11.52 5.21
N LEU A 64 8.40 -10.52 5.95
CA LEU A 64 8.04 -10.31 7.35
C LEU A 64 6.53 -10.19 7.55
N PHE A 65 5.83 -9.50 6.65
CA PHE A 65 4.39 -9.36 6.76
C PHE A 65 3.70 -10.74 6.71
N MET A 66 4.11 -11.59 5.77
CA MET A 66 3.56 -12.94 5.63
C MET A 66 3.88 -13.82 6.85
N LYS A 67 5.08 -13.69 7.43
CA LYS A 67 5.43 -14.33 8.71
C LYS A 67 4.48 -13.88 9.83
N ARG A 68 4.28 -12.57 10.00
CA ARG A 68 3.39 -11.99 11.02
C ARG A 68 1.94 -12.43 10.85
N VAL A 69 1.45 -12.54 9.61
CA VAL A 69 0.11 -13.08 9.29
C VAL A 69 -0.01 -14.54 9.74
N SER A 70 0.99 -15.38 9.41
CA SER A 70 0.99 -16.81 9.78
C SER A 70 1.06 -17.03 11.29
N GLU A 71 1.77 -16.15 12.00
CA GLU A 71 1.95 -16.21 13.46
C GLU A 71 0.83 -15.54 14.25
N GLY A 72 -0.13 -14.86 13.58
CA GLY A 72 -1.19 -14.11 14.26
C GLY A 72 -0.66 -12.91 15.05
N LYS A 73 0.48 -12.34 14.63
CA LYS A 73 1.10 -11.18 15.27
C LYS A 73 0.51 -9.86 14.76
N HIS A 74 0.92 -8.77 15.40
CA HIS A 74 0.55 -7.44 14.97
C HIS A 74 1.47 -6.95 13.84
N TRP A 75 0.95 -6.01 13.07
CA TRP A 75 1.64 -5.25 12.05
C TRP A 75 1.53 -3.77 12.37
N THR A 76 2.59 -3.02 12.13
CA THR A 76 2.69 -1.60 12.46
C THR A 76 2.82 -0.81 11.18
N LEU A 77 1.97 0.22 11.06
CA LEU A 77 2.02 1.14 9.94
C LEU A 77 2.78 2.40 10.34
N PHE A 78 3.66 2.85 9.45
CA PHE A 78 4.57 3.97 9.65
C PHE A 78 4.44 5.02 8.56
N THR A 79 4.82 6.25 8.90
CA THR A 79 5.04 7.32 7.92
C THR A 79 6.47 7.22 7.41
N PRO A 80 6.72 7.24 6.08
CA PRO A 80 8.08 7.16 5.54
C PRO A 80 9.03 8.26 6.01
N SER A 81 8.53 9.41 6.47
CA SER A 81 9.37 10.46 7.08
C SER A 81 10.09 9.99 8.34
N ASP A 82 9.44 9.12 9.10
CA ASP A 82 9.94 8.62 10.39
C ASP A 82 10.76 7.33 10.21
N THR A 83 10.59 6.66 9.07
CA THR A 83 11.25 5.39 8.71
C THR A 83 11.82 5.44 7.27
N PRO A 84 12.72 6.39 6.96
CA PRO A 84 13.08 6.72 5.57
C PRO A 84 13.90 5.65 4.85
N ASP A 85 14.57 4.77 5.59
CA ASP A 85 15.44 3.72 5.09
C ASP A 85 14.71 2.40 4.81
N LEU A 86 13.49 2.20 5.32
CA LEU A 86 12.77 0.93 5.14
C LEU A 86 12.54 0.57 3.67
N HIS A 87 12.33 1.55 2.79
CA HIS A 87 12.08 1.31 1.37
C HIS A 87 13.29 0.75 0.63
N ASP A 88 14.50 1.04 1.10
CA ASP A 88 15.75 0.60 0.46
C ASP A 88 16.24 -0.75 1.01
N LEU A 89 15.66 -1.22 2.12
CA LEU A 89 16.05 -2.45 2.79
C LEU A 89 15.17 -3.63 2.38
N TYR A 90 15.74 -4.84 2.42
CA TYR A 90 15.03 -6.07 2.11
C TYR A 90 15.57 -7.25 2.93
N GLY A 91 14.82 -8.35 2.99
CA GLY A 91 15.23 -9.56 3.70
C GLY A 91 15.45 -9.32 5.18
N LYS A 92 16.57 -9.84 5.73
CA LYS A 92 16.89 -9.73 7.16
C LYS A 92 17.13 -8.29 7.60
N ASP A 93 17.78 -7.49 6.77
CA ASP A 93 18.10 -6.10 7.11
C ASP A 93 16.81 -5.27 7.27
N PHE A 94 15.81 -5.52 6.41
CA PHE A 94 14.47 -4.96 6.58
C PHE A 94 13.82 -5.43 7.88
N GLU A 95 13.89 -6.73 8.19
CA GLU A 95 13.29 -7.30 9.40
C GLU A 95 13.83 -6.66 10.67
N GLU A 96 15.16 -6.64 10.82
CA GLU A 96 15.84 -6.05 11.98
C GLU A 96 15.53 -4.57 12.11
N ARG A 97 15.53 -3.83 10.99
CA ARG A 97 15.27 -2.40 11.00
C ARG A 97 13.81 -2.06 11.30
N TYR A 98 12.88 -2.83 10.75
CA TYR A 98 11.46 -2.68 11.01
C TYR A 98 11.14 -2.95 12.48
N GLU A 99 11.69 -4.00 13.08
CA GLU A 99 11.51 -4.31 14.51
C GLU A 99 12.15 -3.26 15.41
N PHE A 100 13.29 -2.69 15.01
CA PHE A 100 13.86 -1.52 15.69
C PHE A 100 12.88 -0.34 15.71
N TYR A 101 12.22 -0.01 14.60
CA TYR A 101 11.21 1.05 14.58
C TYR A 101 9.99 0.71 15.42
N GLU A 102 9.55 -0.55 15.48
CA GLU A 102 8.50 -0.98 16.41
C GLU A 102 8.91 -0.68 17.86
N SER A 103 10.16 -0.92 18.25
CA SER A 103 10.66 -0.58 19.60
C SER A 103 10.67 0.94 19.87
N LEU A 104 10.93 1.76 18.84
CA LEU A 104 10.86 3.22 18.96
C LEU A 104 9.44 3.71 19.23
N THR A 105 8.41 3.04 18.68
CA THR A 105 7.01 3.34 19.02
C THR A 105 6.68 3.07 20.48
N GLU A 106 7.31 2.05 21.07
CA GLU A 106 7.08 1.66 22.47
C GLU A 106 7.80 2.61 23.43
N SER A 107 8.96 3.14 23.02
CA SER A 107 9.69 4.17 23.76
C SER A 107 9.10 5.57 23.62
N GLY A 108 8.13 5.77 22.72
CA GLY A 108 7.49 7.07 22.44
C GLY A 108 8.30 8.00 21.53
N GLN A 109 9.38 7.52 20.89
CA GLN A 109 10.15 8.32 19.93
C GLN A 109 9.45 8.48 18.58
N ILE A 110 8.62 7.50 18.21
CA ILE A 110 7.70 7.60 17.08
C ILE A 110 6.29 7.67 17.64
N GLU A 111 5.67 8.85 17.55
CA GLU A 111 4.31 9.08 18.05
C GLU A 111 3.24 8.69 17.04
N PHE A 112 3.52 8.88 15.74
CA PHE A 112 2.56 8.66 14.67
C PHE A 112 2.73 7.27 14.04
N TYR A 113 2.06 6.29 14.63
CA TYR A 113 2.00 4.93 14.11
C TYR A 113 0.60 4.34 14.28
N LYS A 114 0.34 3.22 13.59
CA LYS A 114 -0.90 2.45 13.77
C LYS A 114 -0.60 0.96 13.84
N LYS A 115 -0.91 0.33 14.96
CA LYS A 115 -0.87 -1.13 15.11
C LYS A 115 -2.18 -1.75 14.62
N VAL A 116 -2.08 -2.79 13.81
CA VAL A 116 -3.20 -3.57 13.28
C VAL A 116 -2.95 -5.07 13.46
N ASP A 117 -4.02 -5.84 13.56
CA ASP A 117 -3.93 -7.31 13.52
C ASP A 117 -3.51 -7.77 12.12
N ALA A 118 -2.37 -8.46 11.98
CA ALA A 118 -1.83 -8.82 10.68
C ALA A 118 -2.76 -9.78 9.94
N GLY A 119 -3.43 -10.71 10.63
CA GLY A 119 -4.34 -11.67 10.01
C GLY A 119 -5.57 -10.99 9.38
N SER A 120 -6.24 -10.12 10.13
CA SER A 120 -7.40 -9.36 9.67
C SER A 120 -7.01 -8.38 8.56
N TYR A 121 -5.86 -7.72 8.71
CA TYR A 121 -5.35 -6.77 7.75
C TYR A 121 -4.91 -7.45 6.44
N GLY A 122 -4.24 -8.61 6.53
CA GLY A 122 -3.90 -9.44 5.37
C GLY A 122 -5.14 -9.86 4.59
N LYS A 123 -6.19 -10.32 5.26
CA LYS A 123 -7.50 -10.64 4.62
C LYS A 123 -8.08 -9.43 3.88
N LYS A 124 -7.94 -8.21 4.42
CA LYS A 124 -8.38 -6.97 3.75
C LYS A 124 -7.56 -6.70 2.50
N CYS A 125 -6.24 -6.83 2.56
CA CYS A 125 -5.33 -6.66 1.42
C CYS A 125 -5.67 -7.64 0.28
N PHE A 126 -5.76 -8.94 0.60
CA PHE A 126 -6.10 -9.99 -0.38
C PHE A 126 -7.48 -9.78 -0.99
N ARG A 127 -8.48 -9.40 -0.18
CA ARG A 127 -9.84 -9.13 -0.70
C ARG A 127 -9.84 -7.98 -1.70
N CYS A 128 -9.10 -6.91 -1.43
CA CYS A 128 -9.02 -5.77 -2.34
C CYS A 128 -8.34 -6.17 -3.65
N PHE A 129 -7.26 -6.97 -3.58
CA PHE A 129 -6.56 -7.49 -4.75
C PHE A 129 -7.46 -8.39 -5.62
N LEU A 130 -8.15 -9.36 -5.01
CA LEU A 130 -9.06 -10.26 -5.74
C LEU A 130 -10.22 -9.50 -6.41
N LYS A 131 -10.77 -8.49 -5.73
CA LYS A 131 -11.82 -7.64 -6.31
C LYS A 131 -11.30 -6.84 -7.51
N GLN A 132 -10.07 -6.35 -7.46
CA GLN A 132 -9.46 -5.61 -8.57
C GLN A 132 -9.15 -6.54 -9.76
N ALA A 133 -8.58 -7.72 -9.52
CA ALA A 133 -8.29 -8.70 -10.58
C ALA A 133 -9.57 -9.19 -11.30
N SER A 134 -10.69 -9.32 -10.58
CA SER A 134 -11.99 -9.63 -11.20
C SER A 134 -12.55 -8.49 -12.06
N MET A 135 -12.15 -7.23 -11.83
CA MET A 135 -12.59 -6.09 -12.64
C MET A 135 -11.81 -5.98 -13.95
N ASP A 136 -10.61 -6.53 -14.02
CA ASP A 136 -9.75 -6.50 -15.22
C ASP A 136 -10.13 -7.58 -16.24
N ASN A 137 -11.02 -8.52 -15.88
CA ASN A 137 -11.51 -9.64 -16.72
C ASN A 137 -12.91 -9.41 -17.35
N ILE A 138 -13.44 -8.18 -17.34
CA ILE A 138 -14.70 -7.78 -17.99
C ILE A 138 -14.44 -6.53 -18.82
#